data_AF-A0A4R2N479-F1
#
_entry.id   AF-A0A4R2N479-F1
#
_cell.length_a   1.000
_cell.length_b   1.000
_cell.length_c   1.000
_cell.angle_alpha   90.00
_cell.angle_beta   90.00
_cell.angle_gamma   90.00
#
_symmetry.space_group_name_H-M   'P 1'
#
loop_
_entity.id
_entity.type
_entity.pdbx_description
1 polymer ?
#
loop_
_entity_poly.entity_id
_entity_poly.type
_entity_poly.pdbx_seq_one_letter_code
_entity_poly.pdbx_strand_id
1 'polypeptide(L)'
;MIDPSGCNLRSAPKSIEDVFVAAGKNHVVAYENISHLTAPMQNALAILSTGGGFAKRQLFTDADEHVINVRRPWLVNGISLWQFDGADGGWAQCPRKRTQRR
;
A
#
# COMPACT_ATOMS: atom_id res chain seq x y z
N MET A 1 -20.18 -9.45 14.90
CA MET A 1 -19.57 -9.77 13.59
C MET A 1 -18.10 -10.06 13.85
N ILE A 2 -17.63 -11.26 13.55
CA ILE A 2 -16.26 -11.71 13.83
C ILE A 2 -15.55 -11.80 12.48
N ASP A 3 -14.33 -11.26 12.38
CA ASP A 3 -13.56 -11.32 11.14
C ASP A 3 -13.23 -12.78 10.80
N PRO A 4 -13.58 -13.28 9.59
CA PRO A 4 -13.32 -14.66 9.22
C PRO A 4 -11.81 -14.98 9.07
N SER A 5 -10.92 -14.00 9.28
CA SER A 5 -9.48 -14.19 9.14
C SER A 5 -8.84 -14.75 10.42
N GLY A 6 -8.14 -15.88 10.29
CA GLY A 6 -7.34 -16.47 11.38
C GLY A 6 -5.98 -15.79 11.60
N CYS A 7 -5.59 -14.87 10.71
CA CYS A 7 -4.34 -14.11 10.82
C CYS A 7 -4.60 -12.63 10.51
N ASN A 8 -4.61 -11.83 11.58
CA ASN A 8 -4.93 -10.41 11.54
C ASN A 8 -3.73 -9.55 11.07
N LEU A 9 -2.50 -10.04 11.30
CA LEU A 9 -1.26 -9.32 11.01
C LEU A 9 -0.53 -9.97 9.84
N ARG A 10 -0.28 -9.20 8.78
CA ARG A 10 0.51 -9.65 7.61
C ARG A 10 1.81 -8.88 7.49
N SER A 11 2.87 -9.59 7.08
CA SER A 11 4.11 -8.94 6.65
C SER A 11 3.91 -8.15 5.37
N ALA A 12 4.91 -7.33 5.01
CA ALA A 12 4.87 -6.49 3.82
C ALA A 12 4.46 -7.28 2.56
N PRO A 13 3.45 -6.81 1.80
CA PRO A 13 3.03 -7.46 0.57
C PRO A 13 4.13 -7.30 -0.49
N LYS A 14 4.39 -8.37 -1.26
CA LYS A 14 5.42 -8.35 -2.31
C LYS A 14 4.88 -7.79 -3.62
N SER A 15 3.59 -7.99 -3.86
CA SER A 15 2.89 -7.55 -5.06
C SER A 15 1.59 -6.81 -4.71
N ILE A 16 1.08 -6.04 -5.67
CA ILE A 16 -0.24 -5.38 -5.57
C ILE A 16 -1.35 -6.43 -5.39
N GLU A 17 -1.20 -7.61 -6.00
CA GLU A 17 -2.19 -8.69 -5.95
C GLU A 17 -2.39 -9.20 -4.53
N ASP A 18 -1.29 -9.33 -3.78
CA ASP A 18 -1.33 -9.76 -2.38
C ASP A 18 -2.16 -8.81 -1.51
N VAL A 19 -2.21 -7.51 -1.86
CA VAL A 19 -3.02 -6.51 -1.17
C VAL A 19 -4.51 -6.78 -1.37
N PHE A 20 -4.92 -7.00 -2.62
CA PHE A 20 -6.33 -7.25 -2.95
C PHE A 20 -6.81 -8.63 -2.46
N VAL A 21 -5.96 -9.65 -2.51
CA VAL A 21 -6.28 -10.98 -1.97
C VAL A 21 -6.42 -10.93 -0.45
N ALA A 22 -5.56 -10.19 0.25
CA ALA A 22 -5.68 -10.00 1.70
C ALA A 22 -6.99 -9.27 2.06
N ALA A 23 -7.35 -8.23 1.31
CA ALA A 23 -8.60 -7.50 1.48
C ALA A 23 -9.86 -8.34 1.21
N GLY A 24 -9.79 -9.30 0.28
CA GLY A 24 -10.89 -10.23 0.02
C GLY A 24 -11.19 -11.14 1.22
N LYS A 25 -10.16 -11.49 2.00
CA LYS A 25 -10.25 -12.44 3.13
C LYS A 25 -10.44 -11.79 4.50
N ASN A 26 -10.16 -10.49 4.64
CA ASN A 26 -10.17 -9.79 5.92
C ASN A 26 -11.06 -8.53 5.88
N HIS A 27 -11.83 -8.25 6.94
CA HIS A 27 -12.57 -7.00 7.09
C HIS A 27 -11.65 -5.79 7.31
N VAL A 28 -10.51 -5.99 7.95
CA VAL A 28 -9.47 -4.98 8.16
C VAL A 28 -8.14 -5.56 7.71
N VAL A 29 -7.40 -4.82 6.90
CA VAL A 29 -6.07 -5.24 6.43
C VAL A 29 -5.01 -4.55 7.28
N ALA A 30 -4.30 -5.29 8.13
CA ALA A 30 -3.21 -4.75 8.92
C ALA A 30 -1.85 -5.29 8.46
N TYR A 31 -0.95 -4.38 8.08
CA TYR A 31 0.43 -4.70 7.77
C TYR A 31 1.37 -4.27 8.89
N GLU A 32 2.31 -5.15 9.20
CA GLU A 32 3.27 -4.94 10.27
C GLU A 32 4.70 -4.91 9.73
N ASN A 33 5.55 -4.09 10.37
CA ASN A 33 6.96 -3.91 10.04
C ASN A 33 7.24 -3.55 8.57
N ILE A 34 6.46 -2.62 7.99
CA ILE A 34 6.74 -2.07 6.66
C ILE A 34 7.91 -1.07 6.77
N SER A 35 9.07 -1.44 6.24
CA SER A 35 10.22 -0.53 6.12
C SER A 35 10.17 0.33 4.85
N HIS A 36 9.58 -0.17 3.76
CA HIS A 36 9.52 0.55 2.49
C HIS A 36 8.18 0.31 1.80
N LEU A 37 7.56 1.40 1.32
CA LEU A 37 6.29 1.39 0.62
C LEU A 37 6.46 2.05 -0.75
N THR A 38 6.55 1.25 -1.81
CA THR A 38 6.74 1.76 -3.17
C THR A 38 5.53 2.56 -3.64
N ALA A 39 5.72 3.55 -4.52
CA ALA A 39 4.63 4.35 -5.11
C ALA A 39 3.44 3.53 -5.65
N PRO A 40 3.63 2.44 -6.42
CA PRO A 40 2.51 1.61 -6.86
C PRO A 40 1.75 0.93 -5.71
N MET A 41 2.44 0.59 -4.62
CA MET A 41 1.81 -0.02 -3.45
C MET A 41 0.99 1.01 -2.65
N GLN A 42 1.47 2.25 -2.55
CA GLN A 42 0.70 3.37 -1.99
C GLN A 42 -0.60 3.60 -2.77
N ASN A 43 -0.51 3.60 -4.11
CA ASN A 43 -1.67 3.75 -4.97
C ASN A 43 -2.66 2.59 -4.79
N ALA A 44 -2.17 1.35 -4.69
CA ALA A 44 -3.02 0.19 -4.44
C ALA A 44 -3.79 0.29 -3.09
N LEU A 45 -3.12 0.75 -2.03
CA LEU A 45 -3.76 0.98 -0.73
C LEU A 45 -4.79 2.12 -0.78
N ALA A 46 -4.55 3.17 -1.56
CA ALA A 46 -5.52 4.24 -1.77
C ALA A 46 -6.76 3.74 -2.53
N ILE A 47 -6.56 2.93 -3.57
CA ILE A 47 -7.63 2.27 -4.34
C ILE A 47 -8.45 1.34 -3.42
N LEU A 48 -7.79 0.60 -2.54
CA LEU A 48 -8.46 -0.26 -1.58
C LEU A 48 -9.36 0.52 -0.59
N SER A 49 -8.92 1.71 -0.18
CA SER A 49 -9.68 2.59 0.72
C SER A 49 -10.92 3.18 0.04
N THR A 50 -10.80 3.58 -1.23
CA THR A 50 -11.91 4.12 -2.02
C THR A 50 -12.85 3.03 -2.55
N GLY A 51 -12.42 1.77 -2.58
CA GLY A 51 -13.24 0.64 -3.01
C GLY A 51 -13.12 0.32 -4.49
N GLY A 52 -11.92 0.42 -5.05
CA GLY A 52 -11.65 -0.01 -6.42
C GLY A 52 -11.53 -1.53 -6.57
N GLY A 53 -11.45 -1.94 -7.83
CA GLY A 53 -11.32 -3.33 -8.23
C GLY A 53 -9.93 -3.67 -8.72
N PHE A 54 -9.49 -4.88 -8.44
CA PHE A 54 -8.35 -5.49 -9.09
C PHE A 54 -8.81 -6.66 -9.92
N ALA A 55 -8.46 -6.66 -11.21
CA ALA A 55 -8.83 -7.73 -12.14
C ALA A 55 -7.56 -8.38 -12.68
N LYS A 56 -7.50 -9.71 -12.60
CA LYS A 56 -6.39 -10.49 -13.15
C LYS A 56 -6.92 -11.76 -13.82
N ARG A 57 -6.28 -12.15 -14.92
CA ARG A 57 -6.56 -13.43 -15.59
C ARG A 57 -6.20 -14.60 -14.68
N GLN A 58 -7.09 -15.57 -14.57
CA GLN A 58 -6.83 -16.80 -13.83
C GLN A 58 -5.80 -17.66 -14.60
N LEU A 59 -4.75 -18.10 -13.91
CA LEU A 59 -3.78 -19.02 -14.50
C LEU A 59 -4.48 -20.35 -14.81
N PHE A 60 -4.33 -20.83 -16.05
CA PHE A 60 -4.84 -22.12 -16.57
C PHE A 60 -6.33 -22.19 -16.99
N THR A 61 -7.01 -21.06 -17.15
CA THR A 61 -8.32 -20.98 -17.82
C THR A 61 -8.30 -19.85 -18.84
N ASP A 62 -8.44 -20.18 -20.14
CA ASP A 62 -8.21 -19.25 -21.25
C ASP A 62 -9.21 -18.07 -21.33
N ALA A 63 -10.29 -18.10 -20.55
CA ALA A 63 -11.39 -17.13 -20.67
C ALA A 63 -11.90 -16.51 -19.36
N ASP A 64 -11.45 -16.95 -18.17
CA ASP A 64 -11.99 -16.45 -16.90
C ASP A 64 -11.09 -15.37 -16.27
N GLU A 65 -11.70 -14.20 -16.07
CA GLU A 65 -11.11 -13.05 -15.38
C GLU A 65 -11.55 -13.07 -13.91
N HIS A 66 -10.58 -13.07 -13.00
CA HIS A 66 -10.84 -12.95 -11.57
C HIS A 66 -10.86 -11.47 -11.19
N VAL A 67 -12.06 -10.94 -10.96
CA VAL A 67 -12.29 -9.56 -10.48
C VAL A 67 -12.51 -9.57 -8.98
N ILE A 68 -11.68 -8.84 -8.24
CA ILE A 68 -11.79 -8.63 -6.80
C ILE A 68 -12.16 -7.16 -6.56
N ASN A 69 -13.44 -6.89 -6.32
CA ASN A 69 -13.92 -5.58 -5.87
C ASN A 69 -14.00 -5.57 -4.34
N VAL A 70 -13.17 -4.73 -3.71
CA VAL A 70 -13.05 -4.67 -2.25
C VAL A 70 -12.89 -3.24 -1.78
N ARG A 71 -13.68 -2.88 -0.76
CA ARG A 71 -13.55 -1.63 -0.02
C ARG A 71 -13.33 -1.97 1.45
N ARG A 72 -12.09 -1.84 1.93
CA ARG A 72 -11.71 -2.23 3.29
C ARG A 72 -10.77 -1.20 3.93
N PRO A 73 -10.96 -0.86 5.21
CA PRO A 73 -10.00 -0.06 5.95
C PRO A 73 -8.69 -0.84 6.13
N TRP A 74 -7.58 -0.12 6.12
CA TRP A 74 -6.25 -0.69 6.29
C TRP A 74 -5.43 0.07 7.34
N LEU A 75 -4.51 -0.66 7.97
CA LEU A 75 -3.59 -0.20 9.01
C LEU A 75 -2.18 -0.63 8.62
N VAL A 76 -1.20 0.22 8.86
CA VAL A 76 0.22 -0.10 8.63
C VAL A 76 1.02 0.32 9.85
N ASN A 77 1.93 -0.54 10.29
CA ASN A 77 3.01 -0.21 11.20
C ASN A 77 4.36 -0.39 10.47
N GLY A 78 5.34 0.47 10.75
CA GLY A 78 6.61 0.49 10.03
C GLY A 78 7.70 1.34 10.70
N ILE A 79 8.96 0.95 10.51
CA ILE A 79 10.14 1.62 11.09
C ILE A 79 10.57 2.84 10.25
N SER A 80 10.24 2.87 8.96
CA SER A 80 10.61 3.94 8.02
C SER A 80 9.51 4.20 6.98
N LEU A 81 8.36 4.70 7.44
CA LEU A 81 7.19 4.95 6.59
C LEU A 81 7.37 6.05 5.53
N TRP A 82 8.46 6.84 5.59
CA TRP A 82 8.62 8.11 4.86
C TRP A 82 9.82 8.18 3.92
N GLN A 83 10.27 7.06 3.34
CA GLN A 83 11.22 7.14 2.23
C GLN A 83 10.46 7.59 0.97
N PHE A 84 10.28 8.91 0.81
CA PHE A 84 9.98 9.50 -0.49
C PHE A 84 11.20 9.24 -1.38
N ASP A 85 11.09 8.33 -2.34
CA ASP A 85 12.04 8.25 -3.44
C ASP A 85 11.91 9.53 -4.26
N GLY A 86 12.66 10.55 -3.82
CA GLY A 86 12.77 11.84 -4.47
C GLY A 86 13.45 11.68 -5.81
N ALA A 87 12.66 11.37 -6.84
CA ALA A 87 13.01 11.55 -8.24
C ALA A 87 12.35 12.79 -8.87
N ASP A 88 11.57 13.56 -8.10
CA ASP A 88 11.07 14.86 -8.54
C ASP A 88 11.55 15.95 -7.59
N GLY A 89 12.46 16.79 -8.09
CA GLY A 89 13.04 17.89 -7.35
C GLY A 89 12.01 18.91 -6.84
N GLY A 90 12.38 19.63 -5.79
CA GLY A 90 11.71 20.89 -5.45
C GLY A 90 11.09 21.00 -4.06
N TRP A 91 11.77 20.54 -3.01
CA TRP A 91 11.67 21.23 -1.73
C TRP A 91 12.99 21.91 -1.45
N ALA A 92 13.04 23.18 -1.82
CA ALA A 92 14.15 24.06 -1.51
C ALA A 92 14.54 23.86 -0.04
N GLN A 93 15.76 23.36 0.18
CA GLN A 93 16.47 23.65 1.40
C GLN A 93 16.44 25.16 1.54
N CYS A 94 15.66 25.68 2.49
CA CYS A 94 15.72 27.07 2.89
C CYS A 94 17.21 27.36 3.14
N PRO A 95 17.88 28.21 2.33
CA PRO A 95 19.28 28.45 2.54
C PRO A 95 19.36 29.15 3.89
N ARG A 96 19.92 28.48 4.89
CA ARG A 96 20.30 29.12 6.16
C ARG A 96 21.06 30.37 5.77
N LYS A 97 20.45 31.54 5.96
CA LYS A 97 21.06 32.83 5.65
C LYS A 97 22.36 32.88 6.46
N ARG A 98 23.46 32.60 5.77
CA ARG A 98 24.81 32.73 6.31
C ARG A 98 24.96 34.23 6.52
N THR A 99 24.85 34.63 7.78
CA THR A 99 25.09 35.98 8.26
C THR A 99 26.51 36.37 7.85
N GLN A 100 26.67 36.95 6.67
CA GLN A 100 27.93 37.53 6.25
C GLN A 100 27.98 38.90 6.91
N ARG A 101 28.72 38.93 8.02
CA ARG A 101 29.11 40.14 8.71
C ARG A 101 29.94 41.02 7.77
N ARG A 102 29.58 42.30 7.75
CA ARG A 102 30.32 43.51 7.31
C ARG A 102 30.53 43.69 5.82
#